data_AF-A0A814QTE5-F1
#
_entry.id   AF-A0A814QTE5-F1
#
_cell.length_a   1.000
_cell.length_b   1.000
_cell.length_c   1.000
_cell.angle_alpha   90.00
_cell.angle_beta   90.00
_cell.angle_gamma   90.00
#
_symmetry.space_group_name_H-M   'P 1'
#
loop_
_entity.id
_entity.type
_entity.pdbx_description
1 polymer ?
#
loop_
_entity_poly.entity_id
_entity_poly.type
_entity_poly.pdbx_seq_one_letter_code
_entity_poly.pdbx_strand_id
1 'polypeptide(L)'
;MKDNLHPDVNEAMLFDKFTTVGPVSSIRVFRDIITRRSLGYAEVNFQQAADAEYAFDTMNFDLLHGRPLHIMRCQRDSALRKSDVTKVFIENLDERIDDKLLYDTFSAFGNVLSCKIMIEKNN
;
A
#
# COMPACT_ATOMS: atom_id res chain seq x y z
N MET A 1 -9.26 3.49 2.53
CA MET A 1 -7.97 2.83 2.21
C MET A 1 -8.16 1.38 1.73
N LYS A 2 -9.21 1.10 0.94
CA LYS A 2 -9.29 -0.13 0.13
C LYS A 2 -9.18 0.34 -1.32
N ASP A 3 -8.70 -0.50 -2.24
CA ASP A 3 -8.71 -0.28 -3.69
C ASP A 3 -7.45 0.35 -4.33
N ASN A 4 -6.25 -0.07 -3.92
CA ASN A 4 -5.02 0.34 -4.62
C ASN A 4 -4.43 -0.76 -5.51
N LEU A 5 -4.66 -2.04 -5.19
CA LEU A 5 -4.18 -3.13 -6.05
C LEU A 5 -5.06 -3.27 -7.29
N HIS A 6 -4.45 -3.44 -8.47
CA HIS A 6 -5.19 -3.66 -9.71
C HIS A 6 -6.05 -4.94 -9.62
N PRO A 7 -7.30 -4.96 -10.12
CA PRO A 7 -8.22 -6.10 -9.95
C PRO A 7 -7.69 -7.45 -10.45
N ASP A 8 -6.87 -7.41 -11.50
CA ASP A 8 -6.28 -8.60 -12.14
C ASP A 8 -5.01 -9.10 -11.45
N VAL A 9 -4.45 -8.35 -10.49
CA VAL A 9 -3.29 -8.81 -9.75
C VAL A 9 -3.67 -10.02 -8.90
N ASN A 10 -2.87 -11.07 -9.02
CA ASN A 10 -3.02 -12.31 -8.29
C ASN A 10 -1.78 -12.61 -7.43
N GLU A 11 -1.87 -13.70 -6.68
CA GLU A 11 -0.84 -14.16 -5.76
C GLU A 11 0.49 -14.46 -6.46
N ALA A 12 0.47 -15.00 -7.68
CA ALA A 12 1.69 -15.31 -8.44
C ALA A 12 2.44 -14.04 -8.86
N MET A 13 1.71 -13.03 -9.35
CA MET A 13 2.31 -11.73 -9.70
C MET A 13 2.93 -11.03 -8.50
N LEU A 14 2.29 -11.12 -7.33
CA LEU A 14 2.85 -10.62 -6.09
C LEU A 14 4.07 -11.45 -5.67
N PHE A 15 4.04 -12.76 -5.84
CA PHE A 15 5.18 -13.64 -5.54
C PHE A 15 6.40 -13.25 -6.38
N ASP A 16 6.24 -13.14 -7.69
CA ASP A 16 7.30 -12.74 -8.62
C ASP A 16 7.85 -11.35 -8.29
N LYS A 17 6.98 -10.41 -7.88
CA LYS A 17 7.39 -9.07 -7.46
C LYS A 17 8.16 -9.08 -6.15
N PHE A 18 7.66 -9.74 -5.10
CA PHE A 18 8.20 -9.65 -3.75
C PHE A 18 9.36 -10.62 -3.50
N THR A 19 9.51 -11.69 -4.29
CA THR A 19 10.66 -12.59 -4.18
C THR A 19 11.98 -11.92 -4.55
N THR A 20 11.96 -10.74 -5.20
CA THR A 20 13.18 -9.96 -5.48
C THR A 20 13.74 -9.29 -4.23
N VAL A 21 12.95 -9.18 -3.15
CA VAL A 21 13.40 -8.66 -1.86
C VAL A 21 13.94 -9.78 -0.98
N GLY A 22 13.20 -10.89 -0.87
CA GLY A 22 13.60 -12.00 -0.01
C GLY A 22 12.59 -13.16 -0.03
N PRO A 23 12.87 -14.24 0.70
CA PRO A 23 12.01 -15.42 0.74
C PRO A 23 10.61 -15.10 1.27
N VAL A 24 9.61 -15.30 0.42
CA VAL A 24 8.19 -15.12 0.78
C VAL A 24 7.67 -16.39 1.46
N SER A 25 7.02 -16.21 2.61
CA SER A 25 6.37 -17.26 3.40
C SER A 25 4.94 -17.53 2.92
N SER A 26 4.14 -16.47 2.71
CA SER A 26 2.77 -16.61 2.19
C SER A 26 2.27 -15.33 1.54
N ILE A 27 1.33 -15.48 0.61
CA ILE A 27 0.61 -14.38 -0.04
C ILE A 27 -0.88 -14.67 -0.02
N ARG A 28 -1.69 -13.65 0.25
CA ARG A 28 -3.15 -13.73 0.19
C ARG A 28 -3.72 -12.47 -0.47
N VAL A 29 -4.35 -12.63 -1.64
CA VAL A 29 -5.20 -11.56 -2.20
C VAL A 29 -6.59 -11.66 -1.57
N PHE A 30 -7.07 -10.58 -0.97
CA PHE A 30 -8.40 -10.57 -0.38
C PHE A 30 -9.44 -10.39 -1.48
N ARG A 31 -10.43 -11.28 -1.49
CA ARG A 31 -11.47 -11.34 -2.51
C ARG A 31 -12.84 -11.31 -1.87
N ASP A 32 -13.80 -10.74 -2.59
CA ASP A 32 -15.21 -10.81 -2.23
C ASP A 32 -15.66 -12.27 -2.19
N ILE A 33 -16.39 -12.65 -1.15
CA ILE A 33 -16.72 -14.06 -0.89
C ILE A 33 -17.69 -14.65 -1.92
N ILE A 34 -18.52 -13.81 -2.55
CA ILE A 34 -19.52 -14.23 -3.52
C ILE A 34 -18.94 -14.16 -4.93
N THR A 35 -18.48 -12.97 -5.33
CA THR A 35 -18.05 -12.68 -6.71
C THR A 35 -16.62 -13.13 -7.00
N ARG A 36 -15.84 -13.47 -5.96
CA ARG A 36 -14.41 -13.83 -6.04
C ARG A 36 -13.51 -12.75 -6.66
N ARG A 37 -14.03 -11.54 -6.89
CA ARG A 37 -13.26 -10.41 -7.37
C ARG A 37 -12.34 -9.89 -6.28
N SER A 38 -11.17 -9.41 -6.68
CA SER A 38 -10.22 -8.76 -5.77
C SER A 38 -10.88 -7.58 -5.06
N LEU A 39 -10.61 -7.44 -3.76
CA LEU A 39 -10.97 -6.28 -2.95
C LEU A 39 -9.87 -5.18 -3.01
N GLY A 40 -8.89 -5.34 -3.90
CA GLY A 40 -7.86 -4.32 -4.13
C GLY A 40 -6.79 -4.23 -3.03
N TYR A 41 -6.60 -5.29 -2.25
CA TYR A 41 -5.51 -5.40 -1.27
C TYR A 41 -5.09 -6.86 -1.05
N ALA A 42 -3.85 -7.04 -0.59
CA ALA A 42 -3.25 -8.33 -0.30
C ALA A 42 -2.40 -8.27 0.98
N GLU A 43 -2.13 -9.43 1.56
CA GLU A 43 -1.14 -9.63 2.62
C GLU A 43 0.02 -10.45 2.04
N VAL A 44 1.25 -9.99 2.30
CA VAL A 44 2.49 -10.67 1.93
C VAL A 44 3.30 -10.85 3.21
N ASN A 45 3.60 -12.10 3.56
CA ASN A 45 4.41 -12.45 4.70
C ASN A 45 5.78 -12.92 4.21
N PHE A 46 6.84 -12.30 4.70
CA PHE A 46 8.21 -12.75 4.48
C PHE A 46 8.64 -13.76 5.56
N GLN A 47 9.68 -14.55 5.26
CA GLN A 47 10.31 -15.40 6.27
C GLN A 47 11.08 -14.60 7.32
N GLN A 48 11.68 -13.46 6.92
CA GLN A 48 12.42 -12.58 7.81
C GLN A 48 11.74 -11.22 7.93
N ALA A 49 11.71 -10.66 9.15
CA ALA A 49 11.17 -9.33 9.39
C ALA A 49 11.96 -8.23 8.64
N ALA A 50 13.28 -8.40 8.52
CA ALA A 50 14.14 -7.48 7.78
C ALA A 50 13.73 -7.37 6.30
N ASP A 51 13.33 -8.47 5.67
CA ASP A 51 12.88 -8.47 4.27
C ASP A 51 11.54 -7.71 4.13
N ALA A 52 10.63 -7.85 5.10
CA ALA A 52 9.37 -7.10 5.10
C ALA A 52 9.59 -5.59 5.25
N GLU A 53 10.51 -5.18 6.13
CA GLU A 53 10.90 -3.79 6.29
C GLU A 53 11.58 -3.25 5.02
N TYR A 54 12.50 -4.02 4.43
CA TYR A 54 13.15 -3.65 3.17
C TYR A 54 12.15 -3.53 2.01
N ALA A 55 11.16 -4.43 1.92
CA ALA A 55 10.09 -4.32 0.92
C ALA A 55 9.24 -3.05 1.14
N PHE A 56 8.93 -2.70 2.38
CA PHE A 56 8.23 -1.44 2.69
C PHE A 56 9.05 -0.23 2.25
N ASP A 57 10.36 -0.20 2.51
CA ASP A 57 11.19 0.95 2.17
C ASP A 57 11.47 1.09 0.67
N THR A 58 11.53 -0.04 -0.07
CA THR A 58 12.01 -0.05 -1.46
C THR A 58 10.95 -0.29 -2.52
N MET A 59 9.82 -0.94 -2.18
CA MET A 59 8.77 -1.28 -3.15
C MET A 59 7.51 -0.44 -2.98
N ASN A 60 7.47 0.47 -2.00
CA ASN A 60 6.33 1.37 -1.88
C ASN A 60 6.28 2.32 -3.09
N PHE A 61 5.10 2.47 -3.66
CA PHE A 61 4.81 3.19 -4.90
C PHE A 61 5.33 2.56 -6.21
N ASP A 62 5.99 1.40 -6.15
CA ASP A 62 6.35 0.65 -7.36
C ASP A 62 5.11 0.29 -8.17
N LEU A 63 5.22 0.33 -9.50
CA LEU A 63 4.13 -0.02 -10.39
C LEU A 63 3.94 -1.54 -10.49
N LEU A 64 2.70 -1.99 -10.30
CA LEU A 64 2.25 -3.33 -10.64
C LEU A 64 0.93 -3.23 -11.41
N HIS A 65 0.93 -3.72 -12.66
CA HIS A 65 -0.21 -3.55 -13.58
C HIS A 65 -0.66 -2.08 -13.73
N GLY A 66 0.31 -1.17 -13.85
CA GLY A 66 0.05 0.26 -14.05
C GLY A 66 -0.55 0.99 -12.84
N ARG A 67 -0.60 0.34 -11.66
CA ARG A 67 -0.99 1.00 -10.41
C ARG A 67 0.16 0.98 -9.41
N PRO A 68 0.40 2.09 -8.69
CA PRO A 68 1.39 2.13 -7.63
C PRO A 68 0.96 1.23 -6.47
N LEU A 69 1.89 0.45 -5.94
CA LEU A 69 1.70 -0.29 -4.71
C LEU A 69 1.68 0.68 -3.52
N HIS A 70 0.80 0.45 -2.56
CA HIS A 70 0.82 1.16 -1.28
C HIS A 70 1.08 0.14 -0.20
N ILE A 71 2.33 0.01 0.19
CA ILE A 71 2.77 -0.96 1.18
C ILE A 71 2.65 -0.31 2.55
N MET A 72 2.06 -1.04 3.49
CA MET A 72 1.95 -0.62 4.88
C MET A 72 2.45 -1.76 5.75
N ARG A 73 3.13 -1.43 6.85
CA ARG A 73 3.41 -2.39 7.92
C ARG A 73 2.09 -2.96 8.43
N CYS A 74 2.07 -4.26 8.69
CA CYS A 74 0.88 -4.93 9.21
C CYS A 74 0.59 -4.48 10.65
N GLN A 75 -0.11 -3.35 10.81
CA GLN A 75 -0.52 -2.84 12.10
C GLN A 75 -1.76 -3.60 12.57
N ARG A 76 -1.60 -4.68 13.33
CA ARG A 76 -2.75 -5.54 13.75
C ARG A 76 -3.75 -4.83 14.66
N ASP A 77 -3.33 -3.78 15.36
CA ASP A 77 -4.23 -2.99 16.19
C ASP A 77 -5.19 -2.15 15.32
N SER A 78 -6.46 -2.55 15.31
CA SER A 78 -7.51 -1.83 14.59
C SER A 78 -7.85 -0.46 15.19
N ALA A 79 -7.62 -0.26 16.50
CA ALA A 79 -7.90 1.02 17.15
C ALA A 79 -6.90 2.08 16.68
N LEU A 80 -5.62 1.72 16.59
CA LEU A 80 -4.59 2.61 16.04
C LEU A 80 -4.82 2.94 14.56
N ARG A 81 -5.29 1.98 13.75
CA ARG A 81 -5.66 2.23 12.34
C ARG A 81 -6.88 3.13 12.17
N LYS A 82 -7.82 3.07 13.12
CA LYS A 82 -9.08 3.84 13.06
C LYS A 82 -8.96 5.21 13.70
N SER A 83 -7.96 5.44 14.55
CA SER A 83 -7.77 6.71 15.25
C SER A 83 -7.53 7.86 14.27
N ASP A 84 -8.34 8.91 14.36
CA ASP A 84 -8.17 10.15 13.58
C ASP A 84 -7.14 11.11 14.20
N VAL A 85 -6.66 10.81 15.43
CA VAL A 85 -5.68 11.63 16.15
C VAL A 85 -4.35 11.76 15.39
N THR A 86 -4.04 10.81 14.51
CA THR A 86 -2.79 10.77 13.73
C THR A 86 -2.97 11.15 12.26
N LYS A 87 -4.17 11.58 11.85
CA LYS A 87 -4.49 11.90 10.45
C LYS A 87 -4.53 13.41 10.26
N VAL A 88 -3.92 13.86 9.16
CA VAL A 88 -4.00 15.25 8.69
C VAL A 88 -4.60 15.28 7.30
N PHE A 89 -5.37 16.33 7.01
CA PHE A 89 -5.91 16.61 5.68
C PHE A 89 -5.16 17.80 5.10
N ILE A 90 -4.74 17.67 3.85
CA ILE A 90 -4.01 18.70 3.13
C ILE A 90 -4.79 18.95 1.85
N GLU A 91 -5.22 20.19 1.65
CA GLU A 91 -5.98 20.63 0.48
C GLU A 91 -5.14 21.59 -0.36
N ASN A 92 -5.63 21.91 -1.57
CA ASN A 92 -4.97 22.82 -2.50
C ASN A 92 -3.55 22.37 -2.91
N LEU A 93 -3.38 21.06 -3.12
CA LEU A 93 -2.16 20.50 -3.70
C LEU A 93 -2.14 20.75 -5.21
N ASP A 94 -0.96 21.09 -5.73
CA ASP A 94 -0.72 21.17 -7.17
C ASP A 94 -0.95 19.80 -7.82
N GLU A 95 -1.56 19.78 -9.01
CA GLU A 95 -1.91 18.54 -9.74
C GLU A 95 -0.71 17.64 -10.06
N ARG A 96 0.51 18.20 -10.01
CA ARG A 96 1.76 17.46 -10.25
C ARG A 96 2.25 16.69 -9.02
N ILE A 97 1.66 16.91 -7.85
CA ILE A 97 2.02 16.19 -6.63
C ILE A 97 1.36 14.81 -6.67
N ASP A 98 2.16 13.75 -6.60
CA ASP A 98 1.71 12.38 -6.48
C ASP A 98 1.89 11.82 -5.06
N ASP A 99 1.38 10.61 -4.83
CA ASP A 99 1.45 9.96 -3.52
C ASP A 99 2.88 9.80 -3.02
N LYS A 100 3.83 9.55 -3.94
CA LYS A 100 5.23 9.34 -3.62
C LYS A 100 5.89 10.65 -3.18
N LEU A 101 5.69 11.74 -3.93
CA LEU A 101 6.24 13.04 -3.58
C LEU A 101 5.66 13.54 -2.25
N LEU A 102 4.37 13.32 -2.00
CA LEU A 102 3.75 13.64 -0.72
C LEU A 102 4.36 12.81 0.42
N TYR A 103 4.52 11.51 0.24
CA TYR A 103 5.16 10.62 1.22
C TYR A 103 6.60 11.07 1.53
N ASP A 104 7.41 11.29 0.51
CA ASP A 104 8.83 11.65 0.66
C ASP A 104 8.98 13.00 1.38
N THR A 105 8.11 13.97 1.05
CA THR A 105 8.11 15.29 1.68
C THR A 105 7.74 15.20 3.17
N PHE A 106 6.68 14.45 3.51
CA PHE A 106 6.20 14.36 4.89
C PHE A 106 7.02 13.42 5.78
N SER A 107 7.73 12.48 5.16
CA SER A 107 8.70 11.60 5.85
C SER A 107 9.81 12.39 6.56
N ALA A 108 10.08 13.64 6.16
CA ALA A 108 11.01 14.54 6.85
C ALA A 108 10.55 14.93 8.27
N PHE A 109 9.25 14.82 8.57
CA PHE A 109 8.67 15.20 9.87
C PHE A 109 8.42 13.99 10.79
N GLY A 110 8.66 12.77 10.31
CA GLY A 110 8.48 11.54 11.06
C GLY A 110 7.94 10.39 10.22
N ASN A 111 7.64 9.27 10.88
CA ASN A 111 7.15 8.07 10.21
C ASN A 111 5.73 8.28 9.65
N VAL A 112 5.61 8.32 8.33
CA VAL A 112 4.32 8.34 7.63
C VAL A 112 3.80 6.91 7.50
N LEU A 113 2.72 6.58 8.21
CA LEU A 113 2.13 5.24 8.14
C LEU A 113 1.51 4.96 6.76
N SER A 114 0.89 5.98 6.16
CA SER A 114 0.29 5.94 4.84
C SER A 114 -0.11 7.35 4.42
N CYS A 115 -0.03 7.66 3.13
CA CYS A 115 -0.65 8.83 2.52
C CYS A 115 -1.33 8.44 1.21
N LYS A 116 -2.33 9.23 0.81
CA LYS A 116 -3.04 9.07 -0.45
C LYS A 116 -3.63 10.40 -0.89
N ILE A 117 -3.39 10.76 -2.13
CA ILE A 117 -4.02 11.86 -2.84
C ILE A 117 -5.36 11.36 -3.36
N MET A 118 -6.39 12.13 -3.04
CA MET A 118 -7.75 11.88 -3.50
C MET A 118 -8.08 12.97 -4.51
N ILE A 119 -8.13 12.60 -5.78
CA ILE A 119 -8.62 13.49 -6.84
C ILE A 119 -10.12 13.28 -6.91
N GLU A 120 -10.88 14.28 -6.45
CA GLU A 120 -12.32 14.30 -6.64
C GLU A 120 -12.59 14.53 -8.14
N LYS A 121 -13.16 13.53 -8.81
CA LYS A 121 -13.70 13.74 -10.15
C LYS A 121 -15.02 14.48 -9.99
N ASN A 122 -15.00 15.79 -10.21
CA ASN A 122 -16.24 16.52 -10.42
C ASN A 122 -16.90 15.98 -11.70
N ASN A 123 -18.01 15.25 -11.52
CA ASN A 123 -18.91 14.86 -12.60
C ASN A 123 -19.76 16.05 -13.03
#